data_AF-L0DPS9-F1
#
_entry.id   AF-L0DPS9-F1
#
_cell.length_a   1.000
_cell.length_b   1.000
_cell.length_c   1.000
_cell.angle_alpha   90.00
_cell.angle_beta   90.00
_cell.angle_gamma   90.00
#
_symmetry.space_group_name_H-M   'P 1'
#
loop_
_entity.id
_entity.type
_entity.pdbx_description
1 polymer ?
#
loop_
_entity_poly.entity_id
_entity_poly.type
_entity_poly.pdbx_seq_one_letter_code
_entity_poly.pdbx_strand_id
1 'polypeptide(L)'
;MRVVAGTAKGRTLLVVPGHGTRPILDRVKTALFDILRPRIPGMTMLDLFAGSGSVGIEALSQGAESCTFTDLAHAAVTTIKKNLAHTGLADQAVVRRVDALKFLNATDQQYDLIYVAPPQYKNLWVDAMRRIADRPTLLRRASTDSEGSEEPGLVIVQIDPKEYVQLDLGELRETRQNRFGNTLLIFYQISGDLAVADESSDDEGEPDDPNVADAFGEVLEDEEPA
;
A
#
# COMPACT_ATOMS: atom_id res chain seq x y z
N MET A 1 6.34 26.07 -6.82
CA MET A 1 6.36 24.93 -5.89
C MET A 1 7.25 25.29 -4.72
N ARG A 2 6.77 25.14 -3.49
CA ARG A 2 7.54 25.37 -2.25
C ARG A 2 7.18 24.33 -1.21
N VAL A 3 8.01 24.18 -0.18
CA VAL A 3 7.68 23.37 1.00
C VAL A 3 6.61 24.10 1.83
N VAL A 4 5.55 23.41 2.23
CA VAL A 4 4.35 23.99 2.85
C VAL A 4 4.46 24.06 4.37
N ALA A 5 4.98 23.01 5.01
CA ALA A 5 5.10 22.91 6.46
C ALA A 5 6.39 22.20 6.91
N GLY A 6 6.64 22.19 8.22
CA GLY A 6 7.79 21.50 8.81
C GLY A 6 9.10 22.31 8.81
N THR A 7 10.22 21.63 8.99
CA THR A 7 11.56 22.21 9.20
C THR A 7 12.11 22.96 7.98
N ALA A 8 11.70 22.58 6.77
CA ALA A 8 12.09 23.23 5.52
C ALA A 8 11.00 24.17 4.96
N LYS A 9 9.97 24.51 5.75
CA LYS A 9 8.85 25.37 5.34
C LYS A 9 9.31 26.65 4.63
N GLY A 10 8.64 26.98 3.53
CA GLY A 10 8.88 28.20 2.76
C GLY A 10 10.03 28.11 1.77
N ARG A 11 10.87 27.06 1.82
CA ARG A 11 11.93 26.85 0.82
C ARG A 11 11.34 26.55 -0.54
N THR A 12 11.86 27.22 -1.57
CA THR A 12 11.41 27.03 -2.96
C THR A 12 12.06 25.79 -3.54
N LEU A 13 11.28 24.98 -4.25
CA LEU A 13 11.79 23.77 -4.89
C LEU A 13 11.97 24.00 -6.39
N LEU A 14 13.10 23.53 -6.91
CA LEU A 14 13.36 23.44 -8.34
C LEU A 14 12.39 22.45 -8.98
N VAL A 15 11.97 22.76 -10.20
CA VAL A 15 11.18 21.87 -11.06
C VAL A 15 12.11 21.06 -11.97
N VAL A 16 11.65 19.88 -12.41
CA VAL A 16 12.39 19.12 -13.43
C VAL A 16 12.29 19.88 -14.76
N PRO A 17 13.41 20.17 -15.45
CA PRO A 17 13.37 20.82 -16.75
C PRO A 17 12.60 19.98 -17.78
N GLY A 18 11.77 20.64 -18.60
CA GLY A 18 10.99 20.01 -19.67
C GLY A 18 9.49 19.85 -19.35
N HIS A 19 8.73 19.30 -20.30
CA HIS A 19 7.27 19.20 -20.23
C HIS A 19 6.75 17.89 -19.60
N GLY A 20 7.64 17.04 -19.08
CA GLY A 20 7.31 15.67 -18.67
C GLY A 20 6.72 15.52 -17.26
N THR A 21 6.89 16.49 -16.37
CA THR A 21 6.39 16.42 -14.99
C THR A 21 5.33 17.49 -14.76
N ARG A 22 4.09 17.07 -14.49
CA ARG A 22 3.05 17.98 -13.98
C ARG A 22 3.22 18.09 -12.46
N PRO A 23 3.59 19.26 -11.92
CA PRO A 23 3.67 19.44 -10.48
C PRO A 23 2.36 19.08 -9.80
N ILE A 24 2.42 18.42 -8.65
CA ILE A 24 1.28 18.39 -7.72
C ILE A 24 0.91 19.85 -7.40
N LEU A 25 -0.38 20.18 -7.51
CA LEU A 25 -0.85 21.52 -7.19
C LEU A 25 -0.68 21.75 -5.68
N ASP A 26 -0.25 22.95 -5.28
CA ASP A 26 -0.04 23.28 -3.86
C ASP A 26 -1.28 22.94 -3.01
N ARG A 27 -2.50 23.20 -3.51
CA ARG A 27 -3.75 22.83 -2.83
C ARG A 27 -3.92 21.32 -2.59
N VAL A 28 -3.50 20.50 -3.56
CA VAL A 28 -3.61 19.03 -3.48
C VAL A 28 -2.56 18.52 -2.52
N LYS A 29 -1.34 19.08 -2.57
CA LYS A 29 -0.28 18.75 -1.63
C LYS A 29 -0.68 19.13 -0.20
N THR A 30 -1.21 20.32 0.04
CA THR A 30 -1.72 20.71 1.37
C THR A 30 -2.78 19.74 1.86
N ALA A 31 -3.80 19.43 1.05
CA ALA A 31 -4.86 18.50 1.44
C ALA A 31 -4.35 17.08 1.71
N LEU A 32 -3.38 16.58 0.91
CA LEU A 32 -2.71 15.31 1.14
C LEU A 32 -2.01 15.28 2.50
N PHE A 33 -1.24 16.32 2.81
CA PHE A 33 -0.47 16.40 4.05
C PHE A 33 -1.33 16.71 5.28
N ASP A 34 -2.48 17.38 5.12
CA ASP A 34 -3.46 17.54 6.20
C ASP A 34 -4.04 16.18 6.62
N ILE A 35 -4.24 15.26 5.67
CA ILE A 35 -4.71 13.89 5.94
C ILE A 35 -3.60 13.06 6.58
N LEU A 36 -2.37 13.17 6.07
CA LEU A 36 -1.23 12.38 6.54
C LEU A 36 -0.66 12.85 7.87
N ARG A 37 -0.94 14.09 8.30
CA ARG A 37 -0.26 14.78 9.40
C ARG A 37 -0.04 13.94 10.67
N PRO A 38 -1.03 13.18 11.18
CA PRO A 38 -0.84 12.36 12.37
C PRO A 38 0.16 11.21 12.20
N ARG A 39 0.34 10.74 10.95
CA ARG A 39 1.17 9.57 10.60
C ARG A 39 2.60 9.91 10.21
N ILE A 40 2.89 11.18 9.89
CA ILE A 40 4.18 11.58 9.33
C ILE A 40 5.36 11.37 10.30
N PRO A 41 5.28 11.78 11.59
CA PRO A 41 6.43 11.70 12.48
C PRO A 41 6.97 10.27 12.59
N GLY A 42 8.24 10.08 12.25
CA GLY A 42 8.91 8.78 12.34
C GLY A 42 8.60 7.80 11.19
N MET A 43 7.80 8.19 10.19
CA MET A 43 7.46 7.26 9.11
C MET A 43 8.60 7.10 8.09
N THR A 44 8.71 5.91 7.53
CA THR A 44 9.54 5.59 6.35
C THR A 44 8.69 5.65 5.09
N MET A 45 9.14 6.43 4.10
CA MET A 45 8.36 6.69 2.88
C MET A 45 9.09 6.26 1.60
N LEU A 46 8.35 5.76 0.62
CA LEU A 46 8.78 5.59 -0.76
C LEU A 46 8.03 6.57 -1.67
N ASP A 47 8.73 7.50 -2.32
CA ASP A 47 8.23 8.34 -3.41
C ASP A 47 8.62 7.69 -4.75
N LEU A 48 7.71 6.86 -5.28
CA LEU A 48 8.00 5.88 -6.34
C LEU A 48 8.24 6.51 -7.72
N PHE A 49 7.63 7.67 -7.97
CA PHE A 49 7.78 8.43 -9.21
C PHE A 49 8.11 9.88 -8.85
N ALA A 50 9.28 10.07 -8.26
CA ALA A 50 9.58 11.26 -7.47
C ALA A 50 9.56 12.59 -8.25
N GLY A 51 9.96 12.60 -9.53
CA GLY A 51 10.01 13.82 -10.33
C GLY A 51 10.92 14.88 -9.71
N SER A 52 10.35 15.97 -9.17
CA SER A 52 11.13 16.99 -8.44
C SER A 52 11.39 16.66 -6.97
N GLY A 53 10.81 15.55 -6.46
CA GLY A 53 10.87 15.11 -5.07
C GLY A 53 9.92 15.86 -4.14
N SER A 54 8.94 16.59 -4.67
CA SER A 54 8.18 17.55 -3.88
C SER A 54 7.35 16.95 -2.75
N VAL A 55 6.88 15.71 -2.93
CA VAL A 55 6.03 15.01 -1.96
C VAL A 55 6.92 14.39 -0.89
N GLY A 56 7.93 13.59 -1.26
CA GLY A 56 8.86 13.05 -0.28
C GLY A 56 9.61 14.13 0.53
N ILE A 57 9.99 15.26 -0.08
CA ILE A 57 10.61 16.39 0.65
C ILE A 57 9.63 17.04 1.64
N GLU A 58 8.35 17.12 1.29
CA GLU A 58 7.34 17.65 2.20
C GLU A 58 7.13 16.71 3.40
N ALA A 59 7.17 15.39 3.18
CA ALA A 59 7.13 14.40 4.26
C ALA A 59 8.35 14.51 5.19
N LEU A 60 9.56 14.56 4.63
CA LEU A 60 10.79 14.76 5.41
C LEU A 60 10.74 16.07 6.22
N SER A 61 10.30 17.17 5.59
CA SER A 61 10.16 18.44 6.28
C SER A 61 9.22 18.34 7.49
N GLN A 62 8.13 17.58 7.37
CA GLN A 62 7.12 17.41 8.42
C GLN A 62 7.47 16.31 9.46
N GLY A 63 8.63 15.66 9.34
CA GLY A 63 9.14 14.75 10.36
C GLY A 63 9.14 13.26 10.01
N ALA A 64 8.94 12.89 8.74
CA ALA A 64 9.23 11.54 8.29
C ALA A 64 10.71 11.18 8.60
N GLU A 65 10.95 9.96 9.08
CA GLU A 65 12.30 9.51 9.45
C GLU A 65 13.20 9.42 8.21
N SER A 66 12.67 8.84 7.13
CA SER A 66 13.40 8.72 5.88
C SER A 66 12.48 8.68 4.67
N CYS A 67 13.02 9.06 3.52
CA CYS A 67 12.33 8.92 2.24
C CYS A 67 13.25 8.36 1.16
N THR A 68 12.81 7.27 0.53
CA THR A 68 13.42 6.75 -0.70
C THR A 68 12.74 7.37 -1.91
N PHE A 69 13.52 7.95 -2.82
CA PHE A 69 13.06 8.57 -4.04
C PHE A 69 13.53 7.74 -5.24
N THR A 70 12.61 7.32 -6.10
CA THR A 70 12.95 6.64 -7.36
C THR A 70 12.50 7.45 -8.57
N ASP A 71 13.40 7.57 -9.55
CA ASP A 71 13.07 8.11 -10.86
C ASP A 71 14.05 7.59 -11.91
N LEU A 72 13.61 7.39 -13.16
CA LEU A 72 14.47 6.92 -14.26
C LEU A 72 15.23 8.09 -14.92
N ALA A 73 14.63 9.28 -14.93
CA ALA A 73 15.17 10.44 -15.63
C ALA A 73 16.34 11.04 -14.86
N HIS A 74 17.48 11.17 -15.53
CA HIS A 74 18.67 11.80 -14.96
C HIS A 74 18.40 13.23 -14.45
N ALA A 75 17.59 13.99 -15.19
CA ALA A 75 17.19 15.34 -14.83
C ALA A 75 16.39 15.37 -13.51
N ALA A 76 15.44 14.45 -13.33
CA ALA A 76 14.65 14.33 -12.11
C ALA A 76 15.54 14.00 -10.90
N VAL A 77 16.38 12.98 -11.01
CA VAL A 77 17.34 12.59 -9.96
C VAL A 77 18.28 13.73 -9.57
N THR A 78 18.77 14.49 -10.56
CA THR A 78 19.60 15.67 -10.32
C THR A 78 18.83 16.76 -9.60
N THR A 79 17.58 17.02 -10.00
CA THR A 79 16.69 18.00 -9.36
C THR A 79 16.37 17.61 -7.92
N ILE A 80 16.04 16.34 -7.64
CA ILE A 80 15.78 15.83 -6.29
C ILE A 80 16.99 16.08 -5.38
N LYS A 81 18.20 15.70 -5.82
CA LYS A 81 19.43 15.92 -5.04
C LYS A 81 19.69 17.39 -4.75
N LYS A 82 19.49 18.28 -5.73
CA LYS A 82 19.62 19.74 -5.52
C LYS A 82 18.58 20.27 -4.53
N ASN A 83 17.34 19.81 -4.64
CA ASN A 83 16.27 20.21 -3.73
C ASN A 83 16.54 19.73 -2.30
N LEU A 84 16.98 18.48 -2.11
CA LEU A 84 17.36 17.93 -0.80
C LEU A 84 18.52 18.69 -0.15
N ALA A 85 19.56 19.02 -0.92
CA ALA A 85 20.66 19.84 -0.43
C ALA A 85 20.16 21.26 -0.07
N HIS A 86 19.32 21.86 -0.92
CA HIS A 86 18.74 23.17 -0.66
C HIS A 86 17.83 23.17 0.58
N THR A 87 17.16 22.08 0.91
CA THR A 87 16.29 21.97 2.08
C THR A 87 17.00 21.50 3.35
N GLY A 88 18.24 21.01 3.25
CA GLY A 88 18.97 20.44 4.38
C GLY A 88 18.43 19.08 4.83
N LEU A 89 17.78 18.35 3.93
CA LEU A 89 17.11 17.07 4.22
C LEU A 89 17.81 15.88 3.54
N ALA A 90 19.01 16.08 3.00
CA ALA A 90 19.74 15.07 2.25
C ALA A 90 20.08 13.82 3.08
N ASP A 91 20.37 13.99 4.38
CA ASP A 91 20.79 12.88 5.25
C ASP A 91 19.65 11.90 5.57
N GLN A 92 18.39 12.33 5.38
CA GLN A 92 17.19 11.50 5.56
C GLN A 92 16.70 10.89 4.23
N ALA A 93 17.46 11.05 3.15
CA ALA A 93 16.99 10.73 1.79
C ALA A 93 17.88 9.71 1.07
N VAL A 94 17.24 8.72 0.45
CA VAL A 94 17.89 7.77 -0.46
C VAL A 94 17.39 8.02 -1.87
N VAL A 95 18.24 8.53 -2.76
CA VAL A 95 17.85 8.80 -4.16
C VAL A 95 18.40 7.71 -5.08
N ARG A 96 17.51 7.01 -5.79
CA ARG A 96 17.84 5.93 -6.73
C ARG A 96 17.42 6.31 -8.15
N ARG A 97 18.38 6.25 -9.09
CA ARG A 97 18.09 6.35 -10.52
C ARG A 97 17.72 4.97 -11.05
N VAL A 98 16.44 4.65 -11.09
CA VAL A 98 15.96 3.31 -11.40
C VAL A 98 14.53 3.39 -11.95
N ASP A 99 14.16 2.42 -12.77
CA ASP A 99 12.76 2.23 -13.16
C ASP A 99 11.94 1.79 -11.93
N ALA A 100 10.80 2.46 -11.71
CA ALA A 100 9.95 2.23 -10.54
C ALA A 100 9.51 0.77 -10.40
N LEU A 101 9.10 0.15 -11.51
CA LEU A 101 8.62 -1.23 -11.51
C LEU A 101 9.77 -2.20 -11.21
N LYS A 102 10.95 -1.98 -11.80
CA LYS A 102 12.16 -2.75 -11.45
C LYS A 102 12.57 -2.59 -9.99
N PHE A 103 12.44 -1.39 -9.43
CA PHE A 103 12.74 -1.14 -8.02
C PHE A 103 11.82 -1.91 -7.10
N LEU A 104 10.51 -1.88 -7.33
CA LEU A 104 9.53 -2.64 -6.54
C LEU A 104 9.82 -4.16 -6.54
N ASN A 105 10.35 -4.71 -7.63
CA ASN A 105 10.72 -6.12 -7.70
C ASN A 105 12.00 -6.47 -6.93
N ALA A 106 12.88 -5.49 -6.70
CA ALA A 106 14.23 -5.72 -6.20
C ALA A 106 14.43 -5.28 -4.74
N THR A 107 13.56 -4.40 -4.23
CA THR A 107 13.66 -3.91 -2.86
C THR A 107 12.95 -4.85 -1.88
N ASP A 108 13.59 -5.14 -0.76
CA ASP A 108 12.99 -5.83 0.39
C ASP A 108 12.77 -4.88 1.56
N GLN A 109 12.98 -3.57 1.35
CA GLN A 109 12.70 -2.55 2.35
C GLN A 109 11.19 -2.39 2.54
N GLN A 110 10.76 -2.40 3.79
CA GLN A 110 9.39 -2.11 4.19
C GLN A 110 9.20 -0.59 4.37
N TYR A 111 8.01 -0.10 4.04
CA TYR A 111 7.64 1.31 4.12
C TYR A 111 6.31 1.48 4.86
N ASP A 112 6.18 2.59 5.59
CA ASP A 112 4.91 3.02 6.20
C ASP A 112 3.99 3.70 5.17
N LEU A 113 4.58 4.35 4.16
CA LEU A 113 3.87 4.99 3.06
C LEU A 113 4.57 4.78 1.72
N ILE A 114 3.85 4.25 0.73
CA ILE A 114 4.27 4.25 -0.68
C ILE A 114 3.40 5.25 -1.45
N TYR A 115 4.03 6.27 -2.04
CA TYR A 115 3.36 7.27 -2.87
C TYR A 115 3.62 7.01 -4.36
N VAL A 116 2.55 6.89 -5.13
CA VAL A 116 2.55 6.45 -6.53
C VAL A 116 1.94 7.55 -7.40
N ALA A 117 2.78 8.34 -8.08
CA ALA A 117 2.35 9.41 -8.99
C ALA A 117 3.01 9.29 -10.38
N PRO A 118 2.71 8.23 -11.15
CA PRO A 118 3.36 8.00 -12.42
C PRO A 118 2.96 9.04 -13.48
N PRO A 119 3.73 9.12 -14.59
CA PRO A 119 3.29 9.86 -15.77
C PRO A 119 1.91 9.37 -16.27
N GLN A 120 1.02 10.32 -16.54
CA GLN A 120 -0.35 10.07 -16.97
C GLN A 120 -0.42 9.34 -18.33
N TYR A 121 -1.51 8.61 -18.53
CA TYR A 121 -1.92 7.91 -19.75
C TYR A 121 -0.97 6.80 -20.21
N LYS A 122 -0.32 6.12 -19.26
CA LYS A 122 0.61 5.01 -19.51
C LYS A 122 0.28 3.71 -18.79
N ASN A 123 -0.84 3.64 -18.06
CA ASN A 123 -1.22 2.50 -17.20
C ASN A 123 -0.19 2.10 -16.12
N LEU A 124 0.89 2.87 -15.94
CA LEU A 124 1.98 2.57 -15.00
C LEU A 124 1.51 2.48 -13.54
N TRP A 125 0.42 3.18 -13.19
CA TRP A 125 -0.13 3.10 -11.84
C TRP A 125 -0.73 1.71 -11.56
N VAL A 126 -1.38 1.10 -12.56
CA VAL A 126 -1.93 -0.26 -12.45
C VAL A 126 -0.81 -1.27 -12.26
N ASP A 127 0.25 -1.18 -13.07
CA ASP A 127 1.40 -2.08 -12.96
C ASP A 127 2.15 -1.93 -11.63
N ALA A 128 2.28 -0.69 -11.13
CA ALA A 128 2.87 -0.43 -9.83
C ALA A 128 2.02 -1.01 -8.70
N MET A 129 0.70 -0.80 -8.73
CA MET A 129 -0.22 -1.32 -7.72
C MET A 129 -0.25 -2.85 -7.67
N ARG A 130 -0.22 -3.52 -8.84
CA ARG A 130 -0.12 -4.99 -8.90
C ARG A 130 1.17 -5.50 -8.26
N ARG A 131 2.31 -4.88 -8.55
CA ARG A 131 3.60 -5.27 -7.94
C ARG A 131 3.64 -5.05 -6.43
N ILE A 132 2.99 -3.99 -5.94
CA ILE A 132 2.86 -3.74 -4.49
C ILE A 132 1.95 -4.80 -3.87
N ALA A 133 0.83 -5.13 -4.52
CA ALA A 133 -0.10 -6.15 -4.05
C ALA A 133 0.51 -7.56 -4.02
N ASP A 134 1.34 -7.90 -5.02
CA ASP A 134 2.10 -9.17 -5.08
C ASP A 134 3.21 -9.25 -4.01
N ARG A 135 3.53 -8.14 -3.34
CA ARG A 135 4.59 -8.03 -2.33
C ARG A 135 4.10 -7.24 -1.09
N PRO A 136 3.13 -7.76 -0.33
CA PRO A 136 2.56 -7.05 0.82
C PRO A 136 3.60 -6.74 1.91
N THR A 137 4.72 -7.47 1.95
CA THR A 137 5.86 -7.22 2.85
C THR A 137 6.53 -5.86 2.64
N LEU A 138 6.31 -5.21 1.48
CA LEU A 138 6.76 -3.84 1.24
C LEU A 138 6.05 -2.80 2.11
N LEU A 139 4.91 -3.14 2.70
CA LEU A 139 4.16 -2.28 3.60
C LEU A 139 4.27 -2.79 5.03
N ARG A 140 4.38 -1.85 5.98
CA ARG A 140 4.24 -2.16 7.40
C ARG A 140 2.87 -2.80 7.66
N ARG A 141 2.83 -3.97 8.31
CA ARG A 141 1.57 -4.50 8.87
C ARG A 141 1.34 -3.86 10.24
N ALA A 142 0.07 -3.64 10.60
CA ALA A 142 -0.27 -3.23 11.95
C ALA A 142 0.13 -4.35 12.92
N SER A 143 0.90 -4.04 13.98
CA SER A 143 1.14 -5.03 15.03
C SER A 143 -0.10 -5.14 15.93
N THR A 144 -0.42 -6.37 16.34
CA THR A 144 -1.50 -6.67 17.29
C THR A 144 -1.08 -6.51 18.75
N ASP A 145 0.21 -6.26 19.00
CA ASP A 145 0.85 -6.62 20.28
C ASP A 145 1.21 -5.39 21.15
N SER A 146 0.86 -4.18 20.72
CA SER A 146 1.17 -2.95 21.43
C SER A 146 -0.09 -2.16 21.78
N GLU A 147 -0.17 -1.62 23.01
CA GLU A 147 -1.21 -0.69 23.49
C GLU A 147 -1.21 0.68 22.76
N GLY A 148 -0.56 0.77 21.60
CA GLY A 148 -0.55 1.92 20.71
C GLY A 148 -1.30 1.59 19.42
N SER A 149 -2.03 2.57 18.90
CA SER A 149 -2.72 2.47 17.61
C SER A 149 -1.70 2.36 16.46
N GLU A 150 -1.20 1.15 16.19
CA GLU A 150 -0.36 0.90 15.02
C GLU A 150 -1.23 0.92 13.75
N GLU A 151 -1.11 1.98 12.96
CA GLU A 151 -1.81 2.07 11.68
C GLU A 151 -1.12 1.19 10.62
N PRO A 152 -1.86 0.39 9.83
CA PRO A 152 -1.27 -0.38 8.76
C PRO A 152 -0.71 0.54 7.68
N GLY A 153 0.34 0.07 7.01
CA GLY A 153 1.01 0.75 5.91
C GLY A 153 0.02 1.21 4.83
N LEU A 154 0.34 2.35 4.22
CA LEU A 154 -0.55 3.06 3.31
C LEU A 154 0.07 3.16 1.92
N VAL A 155 -0.74 2.95 0.89
CA VAL A 155 -0.39 3.31 -0.49
C VAL A 155 -1.29 4.45 -0.92
N ILE A 156 -0.70 5.52 -1.46
CA ILE A 156 -1.47 6.62 -2.04
C ILE A 156 -1.12 6.74 -3.51
N VAL A 157 -2.12 6.61 -4.36
CA VAL A 157 -2.02 6.79 -5.81
C VAL A 157 -2.53 8.17 -6.19
N GLN A 158 -1.78 8.89 -7.03
CA GLN A 158 -2.21 10.14 -7.65
C GLN A 158 -2.26 9.99 -9.18
N ILE A 159 -3.46 10.11 -9.76
CA ILE A 159 -3.68 9.97 -11.22
C ILE A 159 -4.66 11.02 -11.76
N ASP A 160 -4.76 11.13 -13.10
CA ASP A 160 -5.94 11.78 -13.69
C ASP A 160 -7.17 10.89 -13.45
N PRO A 161 -8.31 11.44 -13.02
CA PRO A 161 -9.48 10.62 -12.77
C PRO A 161 -10.03 9.86 -13.98
N LYS A 162 -9.66 10.25 -15.21
CA LYS A 162 -10.01 9.51 -16.43
C LYS A 162 -9.22 8.20 -16.60
N GLU A 163 -8.11 8.05 -15.89
CA GLU A 163 -7.29 6.83 -15.90
C GLU A 163 -7.77 5.80 -14.87
N TYR A 164 -8.68 6.18 -13.98
CA TYR A 164 -9.14 5.32 -12.91
C TYR A 164 -9.89 4.11 -13.45
N VAL A 165 -9.49 2.94 -12.97
CA VAL A 165 -10.20 1.67 -13.12
C VAL A 165 -10.20 0.98 -11.76
N GLN A 166 -11.25 0.24 -11.43
CA GLN A 166 -11.24 -0.56 -10.21
C GLN A 166 -10.26 -1.73 -10.38
N LEU A 167 -9.41 -1.96 -9.39
CA LEU A 167 -8.44 -3.05 -9.36
C LEU A 167 -8.84 -4.08 -8.32
N ASP A 168 -8.64 -5.36 -8.65
CA ASP A 168 -8.61 -6.44 -7.67
C ASP A 168 -7.15 -6.68 -7.27
N LEU A 169 -6.82 -6.45 -6.01
CA LEU A 169 -5.47 -6.42 -5.46
C LEU A 169 -5.35 -7.31 -4.19
N GLY A 170 -6.24 -8.28 -4.03
CA GLY A 170 -6.20 -9.20 -2.89
C GLY A 170 -6.34 -8.46 -1.55
N GLU A 171 -5.37 -8.63 -0.65
CA GLU A 171 -5.39 -8.01 0.68
C GLU A 171 -5.30 -6.47 0.65
N LEU A 172 -4.76 -5.88 -0.42
CA LEU A 172 -4.61 -4.44 -0.55
C LEU A 172 -5.92 -3.81 -1.04
N ARG A 173 -6.70 -3.23 -0.11
CA ARG A 173 -8.04 -2.71 -0.39
C ARG A 173 -8.03 -1.20 -0.51
N GLU A 174 -8.81 -0.69 -1.45
CA GLU A 174 -9.10 0.74 -1.54
C GLU A 174 -9.96 1.17 -0.36
N THR A 175 -9.52 2.19 0.38
CA THR A 175 -10.23 2.67 1.58
C THR A 175 -10.85 4.04 1.39
N ARG A 176 -10.30 4.85 0.47
CA ARG A 176 -10.74 6.24 0.28
C ARG A 176 -10.33 6.79 -1.08
N GLN A 177 -11.15 7.68 -1.62
CA GLN A 177 -10.80 8.54 -2.75
C GLN A 177 -11.04 10.02 -2.43
N ASN A 178 -10.12 10.90 -2.85
CA ASN A 178 -10.30 12.35 -2.81
C ASN A 178 -10.05 12.96 -4.20
N ARG A 179 -11.02 13.72 -4.73
CA ARG A 179 -10.94 14.33 -6.05
C ARG A 179 -10.72 15.84 -5.98
N PHE A 180 -9.80 16.34 -6.79
CA PHE A 180 -9.40 17.76 -6.87
C PHE A 180 -9.32 18.26 -8.32
N GLY A 181 -10.46 18.41 -8.98
CA GLY A 181 -10.50 18.71 -10.42
C GLY A 181 -9.94 17.52 -11.22
N ASN A 182 -8.84 17.71 -11.95
CA ASN A 182 -8.18 16.67 -12.76
C ASN A 182 -7.10 15.91 -11.98
N THR A 183 -7.30 15.73 -10.68
CA THR A 183 -6.41 14.94 -9.82
C THR A 183 -7.27 14.08 -8.91
N LEU A 184 -7.00 12.78 -8.89
CA LEU A 184 -7.60 11.81 -7.99
C LEU A 184 -6.50 11.28 -7.07
N LEU A 185 -6.72 11.37 -5.76
CA LEU A 185 -5.95 10.64 -4.76
C LEU A 185 -6.75 9.41 -4.36
N ILE A 186 -6.11 8.24 -4.38
CA ILE A 186 -6.72 6.95 -4.01
C ILE A 186 -5.85 6.34 -2.92
N PHE A 187 -6.47 5.90 -1.84
CA PHE A 187 -5.80 5.38 -0.65
C PHE A 187 -6.06 3.88 -0.57
N TYR A 188 -5.01 3.10 -0.38
CA TYR A 188 -5.08 1.66 -0.19
C TYR A 188 -4.36 1.23 1.08
N GLN A 189 -4.93 0.26 1.80
CA GLN A 189 -4.32 -0.34 2.99
C GLN A 189 -4.48 -1.86 2.93
N ILE A 190 -3.57 -2.57 3.58
CA ILE A 190 -3.72 -4.01 3.80
C ILE A 190 -4.90 -4.21 4.76
N SER A 191 -5.85 -5.06 4.37
CA SER A 191 -6.91 -5.52 5.28
C SER A 191 -6.28 -6.33 6.42
N GLY A 192 -6.58 -5.99 7.67
CA GLY A 192 -6.25 -6.85 8.82
C GLY A 192 -6.85 -8.25 8.63
N ASP A 193 -6.13 -9.28 9.09
CA ASP A 193 -6.16 -10.66 8.59
C ASP A 193 -7.53 -11.28 8.24
N LEU A 194 -7.53 -12.00 7.12
CA LEU A 194 -8.27 -13.24 6.93
C LEU A 194 -7.52 -14.36 7.67
N ALA A 195 -8.08 -14.83 8.78
CA ALA A 195 -7.74 -16.14 9.35
C ALA A 195 -8.97 -16.75 10.04
N VAL A 196 -9.86 -17.34 9.23
CA VAL A 196 -10.47 -18.64 9.53
C VAL A 196 -10.58 -19.37 8.20
N ALA A 197 -9.49 -20.01 7.78
CA ALA A 197 -9.65 -21.23 7.00
C ALA A 197 -9.95 -22.30 8.05
N ASP A 198 -11.24 -22.49 8.38
CA ASP A 198 -11.64 -23.69 9.06
C ASP A 198 -11.65 -24.79 8.01
N GLU A 199 -10.63 -25.63 8.12
CA GLU A 199 -10.69 -27.02 7.68
C GLU A 199 -11.84 -27.70 8.44
N SER A 200 -13.01 -27.81 7.82
CA SER A 200 -13.82 -29.03 7.97
C SER A 200 -13.51 -29.87 6.74
N SER A 201 -12.43 -30.66 6.74
CA SER A 201 -12.37 -32.00 7.37
C SER A 201 -13.65 -32.79 7.11
N ASP A 202 -13.46 -33.83 6.32
CA ASP A 202 -14.44 -34.85 5.98
C ASP A 202 -15.00 -35.47 7.27
N ASP A 203 -16.31 -35.35 7.47
CA ASP A 203 -17.07 -36.22 8.39
C ASP A 203 -17.85 -37.23 7.54
N GLU A 204 -17.11 -38.20 6.98
CA GLU A 204 -17.69 -39.51 6.69
C GLU A 204 -17.83 -40.24 8.03
N GLY A 205 -18.99 -40.09 8.67
CA GLY A 205 -19.40 -40.95 9.78
C GLY A 205 -19.61 -42.38 9.27
N GLU A 206 -18.69 -43.28 9.61
CA GLU A 206 -18.82 -44.74 9.54
C GLU A 206 -19.97 -45.24 10.46
N PRO A 207 -20.48 -46.48 10.23
CA PRO A 207 -21.76 -46.94 10.77
C PRO A 207 -21.68 -47.38 12.24
N ASP A 208 -22.73 -47.13 13.00
CA ASP A 208 -22.94 -47.68 14.35
C ASP A 208 -23.42 -49.15 14.26
N ASP A 209 -22.61 -50.04 14.84
CA ASP A 209 -22.79 -51.48 15.03
C ASP A 209 -23.70 -51.78 16.27
N PRO A 210 -24.06 -53.03 16.63
CA PRO A 210 -25.45 -53.42 16.87
C PRO A 210 -25.66 -53.97 18.29
N ASN A 211 -26.50 -53.36 19.13
CA ASN A 211 -27.02 -54.12 20.27
C ASN A 211 -28.30 -53.50 20.85
N VAL A 212 -29.44 -54.06 20.47
CA VAL A 212 -30.68 -53.92 21.23
C VAL A 212 -31.08 -55.32 21.66
N ALA A 213 -30.77 -55.65 22.90
CA ALA A 213 -31.33 -56.78 23.61
C ALA A 213 -32.53 -56.31 24.43
N ASP A 214 -33.71 -56.84 24.12
CA ASP A 214 -34.82 -57.13 25.04
C ASP A 214 -35.88 -57.90 24.21
N ALA A 215 -35.91 -59.23 24.26
CA ALA A 215 -36.59 -60.06 25.26
C ALA A 215 -38.12 -59.98 25.18
N PHE A 216 -38.74 -60.91 24.43
CA PHE A 216 -40.07 -61.56 24.58
C PHE A 216 -40.16 -62.48 23.33
N GLY A 217 -40.37 -63.80 23.33
CA GLY A 217 -40.92 -64.77 24.27
C GLY A 217 -41.72 -65.76 23.42
N GLU A 218 -41.34 -67.06 23.44
CA GLU A 218 -42.19 -68.24 23.13
C GLU A 218 -42.76 -68.36 21.67
N VAL A 219 -42.99 -69.49 20.99
CA VAL A 219 -42.98 -70.96 21.21
C VAL A 219 -43.48 -71.60 19.89
N LEU A 220 -42.90 -72.76 19.49
CA LEU A 220 -43.45 -73.84 18.60
C LEU A 220 -43.71 -73.48 17.12
N GLU A 221 -43.73 -74.36 16.12
CA GLU A 221 -43.28 -75.73 15.78
C GLU A 221 -43.60 -75.87 14.26
N ASP A 222 -43.19 -76.99 13.66
CA ASP A 222 -43.68 -77.58 12.40
C ASP A 222 -43.12 -77.02 11.08
N GLU A 223 -42.15 -77.73 10.47
CA GLU A 223 -42.31 -78.87 9.56
C GLU A 223 -42.61 -78.45 8.09
N GLU A 224 -41.69 -78.86 7.22
CA GLU A 224 -41.85 -79.11 5.77
C GLU A 224 -43.13 -79.93 5.45
N PRO A 225 -43.58 -80.12 4.18
CA PRO A 225 -42.77 -80.18 2.95
C PRO A 225 -43.43 -79.65 1.64
N ALA A 226 -42.63 -79.81 0.57
CA ALA A 226 -42.96 -80.09 -0.84
C ALA A 226 -42.66 -78.98 -1.87
#